data_AF-A0A7C1GFW8-F1
#
_entry.id   AF-A0A7C1GFW8-F1
#
_cell.length_a   1.000
_cell.length_b   1.000
_cell.length_c   1.000
_cell.angle_alpha   90.00
_cell.angle_beta   90.00
_cell.angle_gamma   90.00
#
_symmetry.space_group_name_H-M   'P 1'
#
loop_
_entity.id
_entity.type
_entity.pdbx_description
1 polymer ?
#
loop_
_entity_poly.entity_id
_entity_poly.type
_entity_poly.pdbx_seq_one_letter_code
_entity_poly.pdbx_strand_id
1 'polypeptide(L)'
;MKKSSVIVMMMSFGLLALVALPAVAHDPIPDSSACSGICDPGTPDPNICMHTPMPPDPGSECLEGESELPCDVIWPLVSFAGMPSWDLLYYLHPDMVIAEVEPFTIDLPAAGTYDFCGWMDQLYCGLDPVAGFAAEIEQFGYIIQCQNMDINGPVDDCLEIPVTSNGIPDRFELAVLAEVLNDPASPMNAQATAALQSNMDALVPPLCDALRAVDVGLQDPVDIRAILYAAAPWALPALGGIICAAATMGDDPTLAALDELVGLLADLGIQPPVITWQTVPALSADGDASANGFTNRELYDWLIQVNPAMTHQEFGAAALDPASRPPAKVTVQGGGSAYVDDDVTLAVNVSDLASGASAAAYQWYIWDVVGQECGKWIGEEGEQTCDRWCDVYGWMAIPDATGATLPLGAVTIEDSGKYGVGVDIDTGKAVEGAIIASTTLVVTEDPGMPVGSAVGLTLLAGACALAGAIGIRRRK
;
A
#
# COMPACT_ATOMS: atom_id res chain seq x y z
N MET A 1 46.55 -42.48 -8.37
CA MET A 1 45.19 -42.62 -7.81
C MET A 1 44.76 -41.26 -7.30
N LYS A 2 43.64 -40.77 -7.83
CA LYS A 2 43.40 -39.34 -8.08
C LYS A 2 42.76 -38.63 -6.89
N LYS A 3 43.20 -37.39 -6.66
CA LYS A 3 42.61 -36.33 -5.81
C LYS A 3 41.19 -35.89 -6.24
N SER A 4 40.50 -36.69 -7.05
CA SER A 4 39.20 -36.38 -7.65
C SER A 4 38.00 -36.78 -6.78
N SER A 5 38.22 -37.49 -5.67
CA SER A 5 37.13 -38.02 -4.83
C SER A 5 36.83 -37.19 -3.58
N VAL A 6 37.62 -36.16 -3.28
CA VAL A 6 37.38 -35.25 -2.14
C VAL A 6 36.64 -33.99 -2.57
N ILE A 7 36.86 -33.50 -3.80
CA ILE A 7 36.18 -32.32 -4.35
C ILE A 7 34.71 -32.64 -4.67
N VAL A 8 34.41 -33.86 -5.15
CA VAL A 8 33.02 -34.29 -5.40
C VAL A 8 32.24 -34.50 -4.09
N MET A 9 32.89 -34.92 -3.00
CA MET A 9 32.23 -35.09 -1.70
C MET A 9 31.99 -33.75 -0.98
N MET A 10 32.82 -32.73 -1.22
CA MET A 10 32.55 -31.36 -0.74
C MET A 10 31.51 -30.62 -1.58
N MET A 11 31.39 -30.92 -2.88
CA MET A 11 30.28 -30.42 -3.70
C MET A 11 28.94 -31.08 -3.36
N SER A 12 28.93 -32.27 -2.74
CA SER A 12 27.70 -32.92 -2.27
C SER A 12 27.24 -32.48 -0.87
N PHE A 13 28.03 -31.71 -0.12
CA PHE A 13 27.61 -31.08 1.14
C PHE A 13 27.23 -29.60 1.00
N GLY A 14 27.57 -28.96 -0.12
CA GLY A 14 27.07 -27.62 -0.50
C GLY A 14 25.72 -27.61 -1.21
N LEU A 15 25.23 -28.78 -1.66
CA LEU A 15 23.95 -28.91 -2.36
C LEU A 15 22.76 -29.27 -1.43
N LEU A 16 22.94 -29.19 -0.12
CA LEU A 16 21.92 -29.55 0.88
C LEU A 16 21.66 -28.43 1.91
N ALA A 17 21.95 -27.19 1.52
CA ALA A 17 21.53 -25.97 2.23
C ALA A 17 20.78 -24.97 1.32
N LEU A 18 20.25 -25.45 0.19
CA LEU A 18 19.02 -24.90 -0.40
C LEU A 18 17.83 -25.62 0.26
N VAL A 19 17.83 -25.65 1.59
CA VAL A 19 16.55 -25.54 2.28
C VAL A 19 16.17 -24.10 1.96
N ALA A 20 14.99 -23.89 1.37
CA ALA A 20 14.34 -22.59 1.41
C ALA A 20 14.37 -22.16 2.87
N LEU A 21 15.38 -21.38 3.25
CA LEU A 21 15.32 -20.64 4.48
C LEU A 21 14.08 -19.78 4.24
N PRO A 22 13.03 -19.89 5.09
CA PRO A 22 11.96 -18.91 5.01
C PRO A 22 12.64 -17.55 5.00
N ALA A 23 12.26 -16.68 4.06
CA ALA A 23 12.77 -15.32 4.04
C ALA A 23 12.77 -14.82 5.49
N VAL A 24 13.95 -14.53 6.02
CA VAL A 24 14.05 -13.97 7.37
C VAL A 24 13.29 -12.66 7.27
N ALA A 25 12.32 -12.47 8.15
CA ALA A 25 11.52 -11.27 8.21
C ALA A 25 12.38 -10.02 8.13
N HIS A 26 12.08 -9.14 7.19
CA HIS A 26 12.58 -7.78 7.25
C HIS A 26 11.92 -7.08 8.44
N ASP A 27 12.73 -6.77 9.44
CA ASP A 27 12.29 -5.92 10.54
C ASP A 27 12.17 -4.48 10.02
N PRO A 28 11.02 -3.80 10.21
CA PRO A 28 10.83 -2.44 9.73
C PRO A 28 11.92 -1.51 10.26
N ILE A 29 12.43 -0.66 9.38
CA ILE A 29 13.44 0.31 9.76
C ILE A 29 12.82 1.51 10.47
N PRO A 30 13.41 1.96 11.60
CA PRO A 30 12.87 3.08 12.35
C PRO A 30 13.13 4.45 11.70
N ASP A 31 14.27 4.63 11.03
CA ASP A 31 14.67 5.90 10.41
C ASP A 31 15.79 5.73 9.37
N SER A 32 16.14 6.81 8.67
CA SER A 32 17.15 6.80 7.61
C SER A 32 18.55 6.40 8.07
N SER A 33 18.87 6.47 9.37
CA SER A 33 20.17 6.03 9.88
C SER A 33 20.35 4.52 9.83
N ALA A 34 19.25 3.76 9.83
CA ALA A 34 19.25 2.31 9.71
C ALA A 34 19.20 1.81 8.26
N CYS A 35 19.10 2.70 7.27
CA CYS A 35 19.18 2.34 5.84
C CYS A 35 20.49 1.65 5.44
N SER A 36 21.58 1.96 6.14
CA SER A 36 22.88 1.32 5.92
C SER A 36 22.90 -0.20 6.21
N GLY A 37 21.88 -0.73 6.90
CA GLY A 37 21.79 -2.12 7.32
C GLY A 37 21.01 -3.05 6.38
N ILE A 38 20.24 -2.56 5.39
CA ILE A 38 19.40 -3.42 4.54
C ILE A 38 20.21 -4.17 3.46
N CYS A 39 21.38 -3.64 3.08
CA CYS A 39 22.10 -4.14 1.91
C CYS A 39 23.01 -5.35 2.17
N ASP A 40 22.96 -6.03 3.33
CA ASP A 40 23.88 -7.15 3.57
C ASP A 40 23.43 -8.20 4.61
N PRO A 41 23.36 -9.50 4.25
CA PRO A 41 23.34 -10.59 5.22
C PRO A 41 24.71 -10.93 5.84
N GLY A 42 25.81 -10.23 5.51
CA GLY A 42 27.16 -10.72 5.82
C GLY A 42 28.35 -9.74 5.93
N THR A 43 28.27 -8.47 5.52
CA THR A 43 29.38 -7.51 5.68
C THR A 43 28.96 -6.10 6.15
N PRO A 44 29.70 -5.49 7.11
CA PRO A 44 29.44 -4.12 7.56
C PRO A 44 30.26 -3.15 6.71
N ASP A 45 29.79 -2.79 5.52
CA ASP A 45 30.28 -1.58 4.85
C ASP A 45 29.10 -0.69 4.39
N PRO A 46 28.83 0.41 5.09
CA PRO A 46 27.75 1.34 4.75
C PRO A 46 27.97 2.09 3.41
N ASN A 47 29.09 1.89 2.71
CA ASN A 47 29.37 2.55 1.43
C ASN A 47 28.91 1.76 0.19
N ILE A 48 28.38 0.54 0.34
CA ILE A 48 27.98 -0.29 -0.81
C ILE A 48 26.54 0.00 -1.28
N CYS A 49 25.67 0.58 -0.44
CA CYS A 49 24.30 0.94 -0.83
C CYS A 49 24.21 2.23 -1.68
N MET A 50 25.19 3.13 -1.63
CA MET A 50 25.02 4.49 -2.18
C MET A 50 26.03 4.94 -3.23
N HIS A 51 27.21 4.33 -3.36
CA HIS A 51 28.18 4.87 -4.32
C HIS A 51 29.13 3.79 -4.84
N THR A 52 28.66 3.01 -5.80
CA THR A 52 29.47 2.77 -7.00
C THR A 52 28.53 2.40 -8.14
N PRO A 53 28.66 3.00 -9.34
CA PRO A 53 28.26 2.26 -10.52
C PRO A 53 29.12 0.99 -10.48
N MET A 54 28.53 -0.15 -10.10
CA MET A 54 29.20 -1.40 -10.45
C MET A 54 29.25 -1.34 -11.98
N PRO A 55 30.45 -1.28 -12.58
CA PRO A 55 30.53 -1.58 -13.99
C PRO A 55 29.91 -2.97 -14.14
N PRO A 56 29.24 -3.28 -15.26
CA PRO A 56 28.90 -4.67 -15.55
C PRO A 56 30.20 -5.46 -15.38
N ASP A 57 30.21 -6.40 -14.43
CA ASP A 57 31.27 -7.34 -14.03
C ASP A 57 32.71 -7.01 -14.52
N PRO A 58 33.77 -6.93 -13.69
CA PRO A 58 35.15 -6.66 -14.14
C PRO A 58 35.75 -7.63 -15.19
N GLY A 59 34.97 -8.59 -15.69
CA GLY A 59 35.26 -9.43 -16.85
C GLY A 59 34.21 -9.38 -17.98
N SER A 60 33.22 -8.49 -17.94
CA SER A 60 32.34 -8.24 -19.09
C SER A 60 33.14 -7.46 -20.14
N GLU A 61 33.07 -7.88 -21.40
CA GLU A 61 33.83 -7.31 -22.52
C GLU A 61 33.43 -5.83 -22.86
N CYS A 62 32.69 -5.17 -21.97
CA CYS A 62 31.98 -3.91 -22.17
C CYS A 62 32.79 -2.65 -21.83
N LEU A 63 33.94 -2.77 -21.13
CA LEU A 63 34.74 -1.63 -20.67
C LEU A 63 35.97 -1.34 -21.55
N GLU A 64 36.23 -2.17 -22.57
CA GLU A 64 37.40 -2.01 -23.45
C GLU A 64 37.00 -1.43 -24.82
N GLY A 65 36.92 -0.11 -24.88
CA GLY A 65 36.92 0.65 -26.15
C GLY A 65 35.54 0.96 -26.73
N GLU A 66 35.53 1.85 -27.72
CA GLU A 66 34.38 2.39 -28.47
C GLU A 66 33.52 1.31 -29.14
N SER A 67 32.85 0.45 -28.36
CA SER A 67 31.92 -0.54 -28.88
C SER A 67 30.55 0.13 -29.02
N GLU A 68 30.02 0.16 -30.24
CA GLU A 68 28.63 0.58 -30.54
C GLU A 68 27.57 -0.42 -30.02
N LEU A 69 27.98 -1.44 -29.27
CA LEU A 69 27.11 -2.52 -28.79
C LEU A 69 26.63 -2.25 -27.35
N PRO A 70 25.33 -2.40 -27.05
CA PRO A 70 24.82 -2.28 -25.69
C PRO A 70 25.34 -3.38 -24.77
N CYS A 71 25.42 -3.09 -23.48
CA CYS A 71 25.61 -4.07 -22.42
C CYS A 71 24.24 -4.62 -22.00
N ASP A 72 24.11 -5.94 -21.94
CA ASP A 72 22.95 -6.55 -21.29
C ASP A 72 23.06 -6.33 -19.77
N VAL A 73 22.03 -5.72 -19.19
CA VAL A 73 21.93 -5.47 -17.75
C VAL A 73 20.54 -5.82 -17.24
N ILE A 74 20.38 -5.91 -15.92
CA ILE A 74 19.09 -6.23 -15.29
C ILE A 74 18.76 -5.09 -14.32
N TRP A 75 17.50 -4.68 -14.29
CA TRP A 75 16.99 -3.77 -13.27
C TRP A 75 16.23 -4.57 -12.22
N PRO A 76 16.58 -4.49 -10.92
CA PRO A 76 17.69 -3.73 -10.32
C PRO A 76 19.08 -4.39 -10.49
N LEU A 77 20.15 -3.59 -10.44
CA LEU A 77 21.57 -3.99 -10.59
C LEU A 77 22.04 -5.09 -9.64
N VAL A 78 21.46 -5.16 -8.45
CA VAL A 78 21.77 -6.15 -7.43
C VAL A 78 20.48 -6.63 -6.79
N SER A 79 20.42 -7.92 -6.50
CA SER A 79 19.25 -8.54 -5.89
C SER A 79 19.13 -8.06 -4.44
N PHE A 80 18.17 -7.17 -4.17
CA PHE A 80 17.45 -7.27 -2.91
C PHE A 80 16.56 -8.51 -2.99
N ALA A 81 16.46 -9.27 -1.91
CA ALA A 81 15.74 -10.53 -1.93
C ALA A 81 14.30 -10.31 -2.42
N GLY A 82 13.96 -11.02 -3.50
CA GLY A 82 12.62 -11.09 -4.04
C GLY A 82 12.01 -9.77 -4.52
N MET A 83 12.75 -8.92 -5.23
CA MET A 83 12.14 -7.83 -6.02
C MET A 83 11.78 -8.27 -7.44
N PRO A 84 10.76 -7.65 -8.08
CA PRO A 84 10.55 -7.78 -9.51
C PRO A 84 11.77 -7.29 -10.29
N SER A 85 12.06 -7.92 -11.43
CA SER A 85 13.17 -7.52 -12.29
C SER A 85 12.81 -7.58 -13.77
N TRP A 86 13.56 -6.88 -14.61
CA TRP A 86 13.45 -6.99 -16.06
C TRP A 86 14.79 -6.71 -16.75
N ASP A 87 14.96 -7.31 -17.92
CA ASP A 87 16.16 -7.16 -18.74
C ASP A 87 16.19 -5.80 -19.45
N LEU A 88 17.39 -5.20 -19.51
CA LEU A 88 17.68 -3.93 -20.13
C LEU A 88 18.95 -3.97 -20.97
N LEU A 89 19.06 -3.01 -21.87
CA LEU A 89 20.23 -2.68 -22.66
C LEU A 89 20.79 -1.34 -22.18
N TYR A 90 22.03 -1.35 -21.71
CA TYR A 90 22.74 -0.15 -21.26
C TYR A 90 23.77 0.28 -22.31
N TYR A 91 23.65 1.52 -22.80
CA TYR A 91 24.55 2.07 -23.81
C TYR A 91 25.51 3.09 -23.19
N LEU A 92 26.80 2.74 -23.12
CA LEU A 92 27.91 3.64 -22.77
C LEU A 92 28.22 4.60 -23.95
N HIS A 93 27.27 5.47 -24.29
CA HIS A 93 27.44 6.60 -25.21
C HIS A 93 27.59 7.90 -24.36
N PRO A 94 28.11 9.05 -24.90
CA PRO A 94 28.12 10.33 -24.18
C PRO A 94 26.79 10.76 -23.53
N ASP A 95 25.67 10.16 -23.93
CA ASP A 95 24.33 10.47 -23.44
C ASP A 95 23.76 9.43 -22.45
N MET A 96 24.49 8.36 -22.11
CA MET A 96 24.10 7.28 -21.18
C MET A 96 22.63 6.82 -21.34
N VAL A 97 22.36 5.97 -22.33
CA VAL A 97 20.98 5.57 -22.68
C VAL A 97 20.65 4.20 -22.10
N ILE A 98 19.46 4.08 -21.51
CA ILE A 98 18.85 2.79 -21.14
C ILE A 98 17.74 2.46 -22.15
N ALA A 99 17.72 1.22 -22.64
CA ALA A 99 16.61 0.69 -23.42
C ALA A 99 16.15 -0.66 -22.88
N GLU A 100 14.89 -0.99 -23.14
CA GLU A 100 14.26 -2.23 -22.74
C GLU A 100 14.60 -3.32 -23.75
N VAL A 101 14.81 -4.55 -23.26
CA VAL A 101 14.89 -5.71 -24.15
C VAL A 101 13.50 -6.04 -24.67
N GLU A 102 13.40 -6.31 -25.97
CA GLU A 102 12.15 -6.71 -26.61
C GLU A 102 12.07 -8.25 -26.77
N PRO A 103 11.02 -8.91 -26.27
CA PRO A 103 9.84 -8.33 -25.62
C PRO A 103 10.10 -7.88 -24.18
N PHE A 104 9.56 -6.71 -23.81
CA PHE A 104 9.64 -6.22 -22.42
C PHE A 104 8.89 -7.17 -21.50
N THR A 105 9.64 -7.86 -20.62
CA THR A 105 9.13 -8.91 -19.75
C THR A 105 9.57 -8.61 -18.32
N ILE A 106 8.60 -8.62 -17.41
CA ILE A 106 8.85 -8.44 -15.97
C ILE A 106 8.84 -9.82 -15.33
N ASP A 107 9.95 -10.18 -14.72
CA ASP A 107 10.08 -11.38 -13.91
C ASP A 107 9.66 -11.07 -12.47
N LEU A 108 8.63 -11.78 -12.01
CA LEU A 108 8.23 -11.72 -10.61
C LEU A 108 9.18 -12.53 -9.71
N PRO A 109 9.27 -12.16 -8.42
CA PRO A 109 10.01 -12.91 -7.42
C PRO A 109 9.61 -14.39 -7.34
N ALA A 110 10.57 -15.23 -6.96
CA ALA A 110 10.28 -16.63 -6.63
C ALA A 110 9.44 -16.72 -5.35
N ALA A 111 8.54 -17.69 -5.27
CA ALA A 111 7.81 -17.97 -4.03
C ALA A 111 8.79 -18.24 -2.88
N GLY A 112 8.50 -17.68 -1.71
CA GLY A 112 9.35 -17.69 -0.53
C GLY A 112 10.27 -16.48 -0.42
N THR A 113 10.20 -15.52 -1.36
CA THR A 113 11.05 -14.31 -1.37
C THR A 113 10.27 -12.99 -1.37
N TYR A 114 8.94 -13.00 -1.49
CA TYR A 114 8.14 -11.77 -1.45
C TYR A 114 8.19 -11.13 -0.06
N ASP A 115 8.60 -9.87 -0.02
CA ASP A 115 8.71 -9.08 1.20
C ASP A 115 8.42 -7.60 0.91
N PHE A 116 7.13 -7.24 0.94
CA PHE A 116 6.70 -5.88 0.63
C PHE A 116 7.16 -4.85 1.66
N CYS A 117 7.38 -5.25 2.92
CA CYS A 117 7.97 -4.37 3.93
C CYS A 117 9.42 -4.04 3.57
N GLY A 118 10.18 -5.05 3.16
CA GLY A 118 11.51 -4.86 2.58
C GLY A 118 11.47 -3.97 1.34
N TRP A 119 10.49 -4.11 0.46
CA TRP A 119 10.37 -3.24 -0.72
C TRP A 119 10.09 -1.78 -0.36
N MET A 120 9.20 -1.52 0.60
CA MET A 120 8.90 -0.18 1.11
C MET A 120 10.13 0.48 1.72
N ASP A 121 10.85 -0.24 2.58
CA ASP A 121 12.06 0.30 3.21
C ASP A 121 13.21 0.47 2.21
N GLN A 122 13.29 -0.36 1.17
CA GLN A 122 14.24 -0.17 0.08
C GLN A 122 13.91 1.03 -0.79
N LEU A 123 12.62 1.30 -1.05
CA LEU A 123 12.21 2.54 -1.70
C LEU A 123 12.58 3.74 -0.82
N TYR A 124 12.21 3.72 0.46
CA TYR A 124 12.55 4.78 1.42
C TYR A 124 14.05 5.07 1.45
N CYS A 125 14.88 4.03 1.59
CA CYS A 125 16.33 4.19 1.64
C CYS A 125 16.96 4.54 0.29
N GLY A 126 16.36 4.09 -0.82
CA GLY A 126 16.78 4.43 -2.17
C GLY A 126 16.47 5.88 -2.55
N LEU A 127 15.60 6.57 -1.82
CA LEU A 127 15.30 7.99 -2.04
C LEU A 127 16.31 8.93 -1.35
N ASP A 128 17.06 8.47 -0.34
CA ASP A 128 18.04 9.30 0.39
C ASP A 128 19.10 9.98 -0.51
N PRO A 129 19.71 9.28 -1.51
CA PRO A 129 20.66 9.90 -2.44
C PRO A 129 20.06 11.03 -3.29
N VAL A 130 18.74 11.00 -3.49
CA VAL A 130 18.00 11.96 -4.33
C VAL A 130 17.17 12.96 -3.52
N ALA A 131 17.07 12.78 -2.20
CA ALA A 131 16.32 13.68 -1.31
C ALA A 131 16.85 15.13 -1.32
N GLY A 132 18.15 15.31 -1.61
CA GLY A 132 18.75 16.63 -1.77
C GLY A 132 18.31 17.42 -3.01
N PHE A 133 17.59 16.80 -3.95
CA PHE A 133 17.10 17.48 -5.16
C PHE A 133 15.78 18.22 -4.95
N ALA A 134 14.90 17.72 -4.07
CA ALA A 134 13.60 18.31 -3.78
C ALA A 134 13.11 17.90 -2.39
N ALA A 135 12.56 18.84 -1.61
CA ALA A 135 12.09 18.58 -0.24
C ALA A 135 10.88 17.61 -0.22
N GLU A 136 10.17 17.51 -1.33
CA GLU A 136 9.04 16.63 -1.58
C GLU A 136 9.46 15.16 -1.58
N ILE A 137 10.71 14.85 -1.97
CA ILE A 137 11.24 13.48 -1.98
C ILE A 137 11.39 12.94 -0.56
N GLU A 138 11.83 13.78 0.39
CA GLU A 138 11.94 13.41 1.81
C GLU A 138 10.56 13.17 2.44
N GLN A 139 9.58 14.02 2.10
CA GLN A 139 8.20 13.87 2.56
C GLN A 139 7.54 12.61 1.99
N PHE A 140 7.74 12.35 0.70
CA PHE A 140 7.29 11.13 0.05
C PHE A 140 7.90 9.90 0.73
N GLY A 141 9.22 9.90 0.97
CA GLY A 141 9.93 8.82 1.67
C GLY A 141 9.30 8.48 3.03
N TYR A 142 8.96 9.49 3.85
CA TYR A 142 8.32 9.27 5.15
C TYR A 142 6.95 8.57 5.05
N ILE A 143 6.19 8.89 4.00
CA ILE A 143 4.85 8.32 3.76
C ILE A 143 4.97 6.86 3.28
N ILE A 144 5.97 6.52 2.47
CA ILE A 144 6.11 5.18 1.87
C ILE A 144 6.98 4.20 2.67
N GLN A 145 7.49 4.62 3.83
CA GLN A 145 8.27 3.77 4.74
C GLN A 145 7.40 2.63 5.28
N CYS A 146 7.94 1.40 5.40
CA CYS A 146 7.15 0.24 5.85
C CYS A 146 6.47 0.48 7.20
N GLN A 147 7.09 1.28 8.07
CA GLN A 147 6.54 1.56 9.39
C GLN A 147 5.23 2.37 9.36
N ASN A 148 5.09 3.28 8.40
CA ASN A 148 4.06 4.33 8.42
C ASN A 148 3.12 4.28 7.22
N MET A 149 3.46 3.55 6.16
CA MET A 149 2.66 3.53 4.95
C MET A 149 1.25 3.00 5.25
N ASP A 150 0.27 3.82 4.90
CA ASP A 150 -1.17 3.59 4.99
C ASP A 150 -1.80 4.60 4.02
N ILE A 151 -1.66 4.33 2.72
CA ILE A 151 -2.03 5.27 1.64
C ILE A 151 -3.27 4.79 0.86
N ASN A 152 -3.96 3.79 1.39
CA ASN A 152 -4.96 3.02 0.68
C ASN A 152 -6.38 3.27 1.23
N GLY A 153 -6.56 4.40 1.91
CA GLY A 153 -7.86 4.92 2.34
C GLY A 153 -8.57 5.77 1.27
N PRO A 154 -9.69 6.41 1.64
CA PRO A 154 -10.43 7.29 0.73
C PRO A 154 -9.58 8.42 0.16
N VAL A 155 -9.92 8.85 -1.06
CA VAL A 155 -9.28 10.00 -1.69
C VAL A 155 -9.70 11.29 -0.96
N ASP A 156 -8.72 12.17 -0.66
CA ASP A 156 -8.96 13.51 -0.13
C ASP A 156 -8.27 14.58 -0.99
N ASP A 157 -9.04 15.22 -1.87
CA ASP A 157 -8.59 16.31 -2.75
C ASP A 157 -8.17 17.59 -2.00
N CYS A 158 -8.25 17.59 -0.66
CA CYS A 158 -7.74 18.66 0.17
C CYS A 158 -6.25 18.50 0.49
N LEU A 159 -5.69 17.31 0.30
CA LEU A 159 -4.27 17.01 0.53
C LEU A 159 -3.45 17.21 -0.75
N GLU A 160 -2.16 17.50 -0.58
CA GLU A 160 -1.20 17.62 -1.70
C GLU A 160 -1.02 16.26 -2.41
N ILE A 161 -0.95 15.19 -1.62
CA ILE A 161 -1.06 13.81 -2.09
C ILE A 161 -2.46 13.35 -1.67
N PRO A 162 -3.40 13.13 -2.60
CA PRO A 162 -4.83 13.03 -2.30
C PRO A 162 -5.22 11.64 -1.76
N VAL A 163 -4.37 11.01 -0.96
CA VAL A 163 -4.59 9.68 -0.38
C VAL A 163 -4.60 9.77 1.14
N THR A 164 -5.48 9.03 1.79
CA THR A 164 -5.56 8.99 3.26
C THR A 164 -5.30 7.58 3.81
N SER A 165 -5.16 7.50 5.13
CA SER A 165 -5.11 6.23 5.86
C SER A 165 -6.48 5.53 5.88
N ASN A 166 -6.48 4.21 5.78
CA ASN A 166 -7.64 3.36 6.02
C ASN A 166 -7.69 2.82 7.47
N GLY A 167 -6.61 3.00 8.24
CA GLY A 167 -6.48 2.61 9.64
C GLY A 167 -5.75 1.27 9.88
N ILE A 168 -5.36 0.56 8.82
CA ILE A 168 -4.46 -0.59 8.86
C ILE A 168 -3.18 -0.18 8.13
N PRO A 169 -2.01 -0.21 8.77
CA PRO A 169 -0.76 0.02 8.07
C PRO A 169 -0.57 -1.00 6.95
N ASP A 170 -0.22 -0.54 5.74
CA ASP A 170 -0.12 -1.33 4.52
C ASP A 170 0.85 -2.53 4.67
N ARG A 171 1.85 -2.44 5.56
CA ARG A 171 2.72 -3.58 5.89
C ARG A 171 1.94 -4.82 6.37
N PHE A 172 0.82 -4.63 7.06
CA PHE A 172 -0.03 -5.73 7.54
C PHE A 172 -0.92 -6.26 6.43
N GLU A 173 -1.51 -5.38 5.63
CA GLU A 173 -2.37 -5.78 4.51
C GLU A 173 -1.57 -6.54 3.44
N LEU A 174 -0.44 -5.96 3.03
CA LEU A 174 0.46 -6.57 2.05
C LEU A 174 1.12 -7.85 2.59
N ALA A 175 1.22 -8.04 3.91
CA ALA A 175 1.68 -9.31 4.48
C ALA A 175 0.71 -10.47 4.18
N VAL A 176 -0.60 -10.23 4.11
CA VAL A 176 -1.58 -11.25 3.71
C VAL A 176 -1.32 -11.70 2.27
N LEU A 177 -1.07 -10.74 1.37
CA LEU A 177 -0.69 -11.04 -0.02
C LEU A 177 0.67 -11.74 -0.10
N ALA A 178 1.67 -11.30 0.67
CA ALA A 178 3.00 -11.91 0.69
C ALA A 178 2.93 -13.39 1.09
N GLU A 179 2.16 -13.74 2.13
CA GLU A 179 1.98 -15.13 2.55
C GLU A 179 1.37 -15.99 1.43
N VAL A 180 0.37 -15.47 0.71
CA VAL A 180 -0.22 -16.18 -0.44
C VAL A 180 0.78 -16.35 -1.59
N LEU A 181 1.56 -15.32 -1.92
CA LEU A 181 2.56 -15.37 -3.00
C LEU A 181 3.75 -16.28 -2.64
N ASN A 182 4.10 -16.33 -1.36
CA ASN A 182 5.20 -17.15 -0.86
C ASN A 182 4.86 -18.63 -0.67
N ASP A 183 3.58 -18.99 -0.63
CA ASP A 183 3.12 -20.38 -0.54
C ASP A 183 2.49 -20.89 -1.85
N PRO A 184 3.24 -21.63 -2.68
CA PRO A 184 2.68 -22.27 -3.89
C PRO A 184 1.55 -23.26 -3.62
N ALA A 185 1.39 -23.73 -2.37
CA ALA A 185 0.29 -24.61 -1.98
C ALA A 185 -1.00 -23.84 -1.62
N SER A 186 -0.93 -22.52 -1.44
CA SER A 186 -2.11 -21.70 -1.17
C SER A 186 -3.10 -21.78 -2.34
N PRO A 187 -4.42 -21.95 -2.07
CA PRO A 187 -5.43 -22.02 -3.11
C PRO A 187 -5.55 -20.71 -3.91
N MET A 188 -5.10 -19.59 -3.35
CA MET A 188 -5.13 -18.27 -3.99
C MET A 188 -3.83 -17.92 -4.71
N ASN A 189 -2.74 -18.70 -4.56
CA ASN A 189 -1.41 -18.38 -5.08
C ASN A 189 -1.41 -18.12 -6.59
N ALA A 190 -2.02 -19.00 -7.38
CA ALA A 190 -2.05 -18.88 -8.84
C ALA A 190 -2.82 -17.62 -9.29
N GLN A 191 -3.93 -17.29 -8.62
CA GLN A 191 -4.71 -16.09 -8.93
C GLN A 191 -3.95 -14.82 -8.55
N ALA A 192 -3.38 -14.78 -7.33
CA ALA A 192 -2.61 -13.64 -6.85
C ALA A 192 -1.36 -13.38 -7.70
N THR A 193 -0.63 -14.42 -8.09
CA THR A 193 0.55 -14.31 -8.96
C THR A 193 0.18 -13.77 -10.34
N ALA A 194 -0.90 -14.29 -10.94
CA ALA A 194 -1.38 -13.82 -12.24
C ALA A 194 -1.88 -12.37 -12.19
N ALA A 195 -2.58 -11.99 -11.12
CA ALA A 195 -3.04 -10.62 -10.91
C ALA A 195 -1.87 -9.65 -10.75
N LEU A 196 -0.90 -9.98 -9.89
CA LEU A 196 0.30 -9.17 -9.70
C LEU A 196 1.08 -9.01 -11.00
N GLN A 197 1.29 -10.09 -11.76
CA GLN A 197 1.96 -10.03 -13.07
C GLN A 197 1.21 -9.10 -14.03
N SER A 198 -0.11 -9.28 -14.15
CA SER A 198 -0.91 -8.46 -15.06
C SER A 198 -0.90 -6.98 -14.68
N ASN A 199 -0.86 -6.66 -13.39
CA ASN A 199 -0.79 -5.29 -12.90
C ASN A 199 0.60 -4.68 -13.19
N MET A 200 1.67 -5.44 -12.96
CA MET A 200 3.05 -5.03 -13.27
C MET A 200 3.23 -4.76 -14.77
N ASP A 201 2.76 -5.68 -15.62
CA ASP A 201 2.82 -5.54 -17.08
C ASP A 201 2.03 -4.32 -17.58
N ALA A 202 1.01 -3.88 -16.83
CA ALA A 202 0.19 -2.71 -17.19
C ALA A 202 0.77 -1.38 -16.68
N LEU A 203 1.40 -1.36 -15.50
CA LEU A 203 1.86 -0.13 -14.85
C LEU A 203 3.32 0.22 -15.16
N VAL A 204 4.23 -0.76 -15.16
CA VAL A 204 5.67 -0.48 -15.28
C VAL A 204 6.05 0.14 -16.62
N PRO A 205 5.53 -0.30 -17.79
CA PRO A 205 5.89 0.35 -19.06
C PRO A 205 5.52 1.85 -19.10
N PRO A 206 4.30 2.27 -18.71
CA PRO A 206 3.99 3.71 -18.56
C PRO A 206 4.90 4.47 -17.58
N LEU A 207 5.34 3.85 -16.48
CA LEU A 207 6.31 4.47 -15.57
C LEU A 207 7.68 4.63 -16.23
N CYS A 208 8.15 3.64 -16.99
CA CYS A 208 9.38 3.77 -17.78
C CYS A 208 9.27 4.90 -18.81
N ASP A 209 8.12 5.02 -19.51
CA ASP A 209 7.86 6.11 -20.44
C ASP A 209 7.86 7.48 -19.74
N ALA A 210 7.33 7.56 -18.53
CA ALA A 210 7.35 8.78 -17.74
C ALA A 210 8.78 9.25 -17.43
N LEU A 211 9.63 8.30 -17.03
CA LEU A 211 11.02 8.59 -16.68
C LEU A 211 11.89 8.94 -17.90
N ARG A 212 11.46 8.60 -19.13
CA ARG A 212 12.09 9.06 -20.39
C ARG A 212 11.77 10.51 -20.74
N ALA A 213 10.67 11.05 -20.21
CA ALA A 213 10.08 12.30 -20.66
C ALA A 213 10.15 13.41 -19.59
N VAL A 214 11.11 13.35 -18.66
CA VAL A 214 11.21 14.31 -17.56
C VAL A 214 11.67 15.66 -18.07
N ASP A 215 10.82 16.67 -17.90
CA ASP A 215 11.15 18.07 -18.20
C ASP A 215 11.87 18.69 -16.99
N VAL A 216 13.19 18.89 -17.12
CA VAL A 216 14.02 19.57 -16.11
C VAL A 216 14.31 21.03 -16.47
N GLY A 217 13.46 21.66 -17.29
CA GLY A 217 13.63 23.05 -17.74
C GLY A 217 14.77 23.22 -18.77
N LEU A 218 15.15 22.13 -19.44
CA LEU A 218 16.10 22.10 -20.55
C LEU A 218 15.36 22.15 -21.90
N GLN A 219 16.10 22.36 -22.99
CA GLN A 219 15.51 22.47 -24.34
C GLN A 219 14.83 21.17 -24.80
N ASP A 220 15.25 20.02 -24.29
CA ASP A 220 14.72 18.69 -24.60
C ASP A 220 14.48 17.90 -23.29
N PRO A 221 13.44 17.04 -23.23
CA PRO A 221 13.23 16.14 -22.10
C PRO A 221 14.45 15.25 -21.83
N VAL A 222 14.67 14.92 -20.56
CA VAL A 222 15.78 14.08 -20.11
C VAL A 222 15.26 12.72 -19.69
N ASP A 223 15.91 11.67 -20.18
CA ASP A 223 15.73 10.32 -19.67
C ASP A 223 16.50 10.16 -18.36
N ILE A 224 15.79 10.15 -17.23
CA ILE A 224 16.40 10.05 -15.90
C ILE A 224 16.60 8.60 -15.46
N ARG A 225 16.24 7.59 -16.27
CA ARG A 225 16.38 6.18 -15.88
C ARG A 225 17.84 5.81 -15.65
N ALA A 226 18.78 6.33 -16.44
CA ALA A 226 20.21 6.09 -16.20
C ALA A 226 20.68 6.65 -14.85
N ILE A 227 20.12 7.80 -14.44
CA ILE A 227 20.40 8.41 -13.14
C ILE A 227 19.80 7.57 -12.02
N LEU A 228 18.52 7.18 -12.15
CA LEU A 228 17.85 6.33 -11.16
C LEU A 228 18.51 4.95 -11.07
N TYR A 229 18.96 4.38 -12.17
CA TYR A 229 19.68 3.11 -12.17
C TYR A 229 20.97 3.20 -11.35
N ALA A 230 21.69 4.32 -11.44
CA ALA A 230 22.94 4.53 -10.73
C ALA A 230 22.74 4.96 -9.26
N ALA A 231 21.73 5.79 -8.99
CA ALA A 231 21.54 6.46 -7.69
C ALA A 231 20.47 5.81 -6.81
N ALA A 232 19.44 5.20 -7.40
CA ALA A 232 18.30 4.61 -6.73
C ALA A 232 17.81 3.34 -7.46
N PRO A 233 18.67 2.32 -7.65
CA PRO A 233 18.39 1.18 -8.55
C PRO A 233 17.15 0.39 -8.15
N TRP A 234 16.66 0.48 -6.92
CA TRP A 234 15.50 -0.26 -6.46
C TRP A 234 14.19 0.54 -6.54
N ALA A 235 14.26 1.85 -6.77
CA ALA A 235 13.08 2.73 -6.64
C ALA A 235 11.93 2.32 -7.57
N LEU A 236 12.24 2.06 -8.85
CA LEU A 236 11.22 1.71 -9.83
C LEU A 236 10.60 0.31 -9.60
N PRO A 237 11.39 -0.77 -9.38
CA PRO A 237 10.85 -2.09 -9.01
C PRO A 237 10.05 -2.07 -7.71
N ALA A 238 10.52 -1.36 -6.69
CA ALA A 238 9.85 -1.28 -5.40
C ALA A 238 8.53 -0.52 -5.53
N LEU A 239 8.55 0.68 -6.12
CA LEU A 239 7.34 1.49 -6.30
C LEU A 239 6.30 0.78 -7.17
N GLY A 240 6.72 0.26 -8.33
CA GLY A 240 5.83 -0.50 -9.21
C GLY A 240 5.28 -1.74 -8.53
N GLY A 241 6.14 -2.48 -7.80
CA GLY A 241 5.77 -3.66 -7.04
C GLY A 241 4.75 -3.38 -5.93
N ILE A 242 4.97 -2.35 -5.12
CA ILE A 242 4.07 -1.96 -4.01
C ILE A 242 2.71 -1.52 -4.55
N ILE A 243 2.68 -0.66 -5.58
CA ILE A 243 1.42 -0.19 -6.17
C ILE A 243 0.65 -1.37 -6.79
N CYS A 244 1.32 -2.23 -7.55
CA CYS A 244 0.68 -3.39 -8.16
C CYS A 244 0.21 -4.41 -7.13
N ALA A 245 0.90 -4.52 -5.99
CA ALA A 245 0.50 -5.35 -4.86
C ALA A 245 -0.75 -4.80 -4.17
N ALA A 246 -0.81 -3.49 -3.93
CA ALA A 246 -2.01 -2.82 -3.41
C ALA A 246 -3.21 -3.02 -4.37
N ALA A 247 -3.00 -2.82 -5.68
CA ALA A 247 -4.02 -3.09 -6.69
C ALA A 247 -4.48 -4.55 -6.69
N THR A 248 -3.58 -5.49 -6.42
CA THR A 248 -3.90 -6.93 -6.38
C THR A 248 -4.86 -7.26 -5.23
N MET A 249 -4.83 -6.54 -4.11
CA MET A 249 -5.77 -6.75 -3.00
C MET A 249 -7.19 -6.30 -3.39
N GLY A 250 -7.30 -5.13 -4.03
CA GLY A 250 -8.47 -4.75 -4.82
C GLY A 250 -9.73 -4.35 -4.06
N ASP A 251 -9.60 -3.65 -2.94
CA ASP A 251 -10.69 -2.87 -2.37
C ASP A 251 -10.91 -1.54 -3.13
N ASP A 252 -12.16 -1.09 -3.19
CA ASP A 252 -12.57 0.07 -3.98
C ASP A 252 -11.84 1.39 -3.59
N PRO A 253 -11.64 1.71 -2.30
CA PRO A 253 -10.88 2.90 -1.90
C PRO A 253 -9.43 2.87 -2.41
N THR A 254 -8.74 1.73 -2.24
CA THR A 254 -7.38 1.55 -2.76
C THR A 254 -7.34 1.75 -4.26
N LEU A 255 -8.23 1.11 -5.03
CA LEU A 255 -8.25 1.24 -6.48
C LEU A 255 -8.51 2.69 -6.93
N ALA A 256 -9.40 3.42 -6.24
CA ALA A 256 -9.63 4.83 -6.52
C ALA A 256 -8.39 5.69 -6.21
N ALA A 257 -7.72 5.46 -5.08
CA ALA A 257 -6.48 6.14 -4.73
C ALA A 257 -5.36 5.87 -5.75
N LEU A 258 -5.25 4.62 -6.23
CA LEU A 258 -4.28 4.25 -7.26
C LEU A 258 -4.59 4.88 -8.63
N ASP A 259 -5.86 4.95 -9.01
CA ASP A 259 -6.27 5.62 -10.25
C ASP A 259 -5.96 7.12 -10.20
N GLU A 260 -6.17 7.79 -9.06
CA GLU A 260 -5.75 9.18 -8.86
C GLU A 260 -4.22 9.33 -8.89
N LEU A 261 -3.47 8.42 -8.25
CA LEU A 261 -2.01 8.41 -8.28
C LEU A 261 -1.45 8.26 -9.71
N VAL A 262 -2.05 7.38 -10.52
CA VAL A 262 -1.72 7.24 -11.95
C VAL A 262 -2.16 8.47 -12.74
N GLY A 263 -3.27 9.10 -12.34
CA GLY A 263 -3.77 10.36 -12.89
C GLY A 263 -2.75 11.50 -12.79
N LEU A 264 -1.93 11.54 -11.75
CA LEU A 264 -0.86 12.55 -11.57
C LEU A 264 0.17 12.56 -12.70
N LEU A 265 0.30 11.48 -13.49
CA LEU A 265 1.13 11.48 -14.69
C LEU A 265 0.70 12.56 -15.70
N ALA A 266 -0.58 12.95 -15.72
CA ALA A 266 -1.09 14.02 -16.56
C ALA A 266 -0.46 15.38 -16.26
N ASP A 267 -0.09 15.62 -15.00
CA ASP A 267 0.53 16.87 -14.57
C ASP A 267 1.99 16.98 -15.05
N LEU A 268 2.63 15.83 -15.29
CA LEU A 268 3.92 15.71 -15.95
C LEU A 268 3.83 15.77 -17.48
N GLY A 269 2.64 16.04 -18.04
CA GLY A 269 2.41 16.10 -19.49
C GLY A 269 2.33 14.73 -20.18
N ILE A 270 2.27 13.65 -19.41
CA ILE A 270 2.17 12.28 -19.89
C ILE A 270 0.71 11.86 -19.88
N GLN A 271 0.23 11.28 -20.98
CA GLN A 271 -1.15 10.78 -21.01
C GLN A 271 -1.27 9.59 -20.05
N PRO A 272 -2.11 9.67 -18.99
CA PRO A 272 -2.26 8.55 -18.06
C PRO A 272 -2.78 7.30 -18.77
N PRO A 273 -2.21 6.12 -18.50
CA PRO A 273 -2.75 4.87 -19.01
C PRO A 273 -4.10 4.58 -18.35
N VAL A 274 -5.02 3.99 -19.11
CA VAL A 274 -6.21 3.37 -18.52
C VAL A 274 -5.83 1.94 -18.14
N ILE A 275 -5.63 1.70 -16.85
CA ILE A 275 -5.26 0.39 -16.33
C ILE A 275 -6.52 -0.34 -15.87
N THR A 276 -6.66 -1.61 -16.24
CA THR A 276 -7.71 -2.49 -15.70
C THR A 276 -7.08 -3.43 -14.68
N TRP A 277 -7.08 -3.00 -13.42
CA TRP A 277 -6.49 -3.74 -12.32
C TRP A 277 -7.10 -5.13 -12.17
N GLN A 278 -6.24 -6.13 -12.05
CA GLN A 278 -6.62 -7.50 -11.69
C GLN A 278 -6.53 -7.66 -10.18
N THR A 279 -7.56 -8.24 -9.57
CA THR A 279 -7.74 -8.22 -8.11
C THR A 279 -8.03 -9.60 -7.52
N VAL A 280 -7.74 -9.73 -6.22
CA VAL A 280 -8.10 -10.85 -5.35
C VAL A 280 -8.74 -10.28 -4.08
N PRO A 281 -10.04 -9.86 -4.13
CA PRO A 281 -10.68 -9.10 -3.06
C PRO A 281 -10.68 -9.76 -1.68
N ALA A 282 -10.54 -11.10 -1.61
CA ALA A 282 -10.42 -11.82 -0.35
C ALA A 282 -9.17 -11.41 0.46
N LEU A 283 -8.14 -10.86 -0.19
CA LEU A 283 -6.89 -10.43 0.45
C LEU A 283 -6.92 -8.97 0.94
N SER A 284 -7.91 -8.17 0.53
CA SER A 284 -8.07 -6.79 0.99
C SER A 284 -8.43 -6.69 2.47
N ALA A 285 -8.31 -5.50 3.07
CA ALA A 285 -8.74 -5.24 4.45
C ALA A 285 -10.16 -5.77 4.76
N ASP A 286 -11.11 -5.52 3.86
CA ASP A 286 -12.51 -5.91 4.03
C ASP A 286 -12.81 -7.31 3.45
N GLY A 287 -11.79 -8.00 2.92
CA GLY A 287 -11.84 -9.39 2.46
C GLY A 287 -11.75 -10.40 3.59
N ASP A 288 -12.12 -11.66 3.32
CA ASP A 288 -12.02 -12.79 4.26
C ASP A 288 -11.07 -13.85 3.68
N ALA A 289 -9.77 -13.67 3.90
CA ALA A 289 -8.73 -14.48 3.26
C ALA A 289 -8.73 -15.94 3.78
N SER A 290 -9.14 -16.15 5.03
CA SER A 290 -9.22 -17.47 5.67
C SER A 290 -10.58 -18.17 5.48
N ALA A 291 -11.56 -17.50 4.86
CA ALA A 291 -12.93 -17.96 4.72
C ALA A 291 -13.59 -18.36 6.06
N ASN A 292 -13.22 -17.67 7.13
CA ASN A 292 -13.66 -17.99 8.49
C ASN A 292 -14.90 -17.19 8.92
N GLY A 293 -15.35 -16.25 8.09
CA GLY A 293 -16.49 -15.36 8.32
C GLY A 293 -16.11 -14.02 8.94
N PHE A 294 -14.83 -13.70 9.12
CA PHE A 294 -14.31 -12.43 9.59
C PHE A 294 -13.45 -11.78 8.51
N THR A 295 -13.53 -10.46 8.40
CA THR A 295 -12.66 -9.70 7.52
C THR A 295 -11.23 -9.63 8.06
N ASN A 296 -10.26 -9.40 7.19
CA ASN A 296 -8.86 -9.21 7.58
C ASN A 296 -8.71 -8.02 8.55
N ARG A 297 -9.53 -6.96 8.38
CA ARG A 297 -9.65 -5.81 9.28
C ARG A 297 -10.18 -6.18 10.66
N GLU A 298 -11.30 -6.91 10.73
CA GLU A 298 -11.86 -7.38 12.01
C GLU A 298 -10.83 -8.22 12.78
N LEU A 299 -10.03 -9.02 12.07
CA LEU A 299 -8.96 -9.80 12.67
C LEU A 299 -7.78 -8.91 13.11
N TYR A 300 -7.35 -7.97 12.28
CA TYR A 300 -6.27 -7.01 12.58
C TYR A 300 -6.56 -6.21 13.85
N ASP A 301 -7.72 -5.56 13.88
CA ASP A 301 -8.16 -4.69 14.98
C ASP A 301 -8.17 -5.47 16.30
N TRP A 302 -8.56 -6.74 16.28
CA TRP A 302 -8.54 -7.60 17.45
C TRP A 302 -7.11 -8.04 17.83
N LEU A 303 -6.35 -8.56 16.88
CA LEU A 303 -5.04 -9.17 17.14
C LEU A 303 -4.01 -8.14 17.65
N ILE A 304 -4.01 -6.93 17.11
CA ILE A 304 -3.11 -5.85 17.57
C ILE A 304 -3.49 -5.37 18.97
N GLN A 305 -4.77 -5.34 19.33
CA GLN A 305 -5.18 -5.01 20.69
C GLN A 305 -4.67 -6.04 21.70
N VAL A 306 -4.80 -7.34 21.40
CA VAL A 306 -4.41 -8.41 22.34
C VAL A 306 -2.91 -8.73 22.30
N ASN A 307 -2.25 -8.44 21.18
CA ASN A 307 -0.81 -8.56 21.01
C ASN A 307 -0.25 -7.32 20.28
N PRO A 308 -0.02 -6.21 21.00
CA PRO A 308 0.53 -4.98 20.41
C PRO A 308 1.94 -5.14 19.82
N ALA A 309 2.64 -6.23 20.13
CA ALA A 309 3.96 -6.56 19.60
C ALA A 309 3.90 -7.48 18.37
N MET A 310 2.70 -7.80 17.87
CA MET A 310 2.52 -8.65 16.70
C MET A 310 3.23 -8.07 15.49
N THR A 311 4.01 -8.91 14.81
CA THR A 311 4.67 -8.53 13.56
C THR A 311 3.71 -8.65 12.38
N HIS A 312 4.02 -7.97 11.27
CA HIS A 312 3.21 -8.07 10.06
C HIS A 312 3.18 -9.49 9.47
N GLN A 313 4.26 -10.26 9.62
CA GLN A 313 4.29 -11.67 9.20
C GLN A 313 3.42 -12.58 10.06
N GLU A 314 3.49 -12.40 11.39
CA GLU A 314 2.61 -13.13 12.31
C GLU A 314 1.14 -12.85 11.99
N PHE A 315 0.82 -11.61 11.63
CA PHE A 315 -0.51 -11.23 11.17
C PHE A 315 -0.85 -11.87 9.81
N GLY A 316 0.02 -11.82 8.80
CA GLY A 316 -0.24 -12.45 7.50
C GLY A 316 -0.57 -13.93 7.63
N ALA A 317 0.21 -14.67 8.42
CA ALA A 317 -0.04 -16.08 8.70
C ALA A 317 -1.37 -16.28 9.46
N ALA A 318 -1.70 -15.40 10.41
CA ALA A 318 -2.96 -15.45 11.13
C ALA A 318 -4.17 -15.16 10.22
N ALA A 319 -4.05 -14.21 9.29
CA ALA A 319 -5.11 -13.82 8.35
C ALA A 319 -5.51 -14.95 7.40
N LEU A 320 -4.59 -15.88 7.11
CA LEU A 320 -4.87 -17.07 6.30
C LEU A 320 -5.30 -18.29 7.12
N ASP A 321 -5.16 -18.28 8.45
CA ASP A 321 -5.53 -19.40 9.32
C ASP A 321 -7.04 -19.37 9.65
N PRO A 322 -7.85 -20.36 9.23
CA PRO A 322 -9.28 -20.41 9.56
C PRO A 322 -9.57 -20.51 11.07
N ALA A 323 -8.58 -20.87 11.89
CA ALA A 323 -8.69 -20.90 13.35
C ALA A 323 -8.47 -19.52 14.01
N SER A 324 -7.80 -18.58 13.35
CA SER A 324 -7.53 -17.24 13.85
C SER A 324 -8.78 -16.37 13.74
N ARG A 325 -9.51 -16.22 14.84
CA ARG A 325 -10.82 -15.56 14.87
C ARG A 325 -10.92 -14.61 16.07
N PRO A 326 -11.53 -13.42 15.92
CA PRO A 326 -12.01 -12.64 17.06
C PRO A 326 -13.00 -13.45 17.92
N PRO A 327 -13.19 -13.10 19.20
CA PRO A 327 -14.06 -13.84 20.12
C PRO A 327 -15.56 -13.65 19.84
N ALA A 328 -15.93 -12.70 18.99
CA ALA A 328 -17.29 -12.49 18.52
C ALA A 328 -17.27 -11.73 17.20
N LYS A 329 -18.35 -11.80 16.44
CA LYS A 329 -18.61 -10.89 15.32
C LYS A 329 -19.58 -9.80 15.77
N VAL A 330 -19.24 -8.54 15.51
CA VAL A 330 -20.05 -7.39 15.88
C VAL A 330 -20.45 -6.65 14.62
N THR A 331 -21.74 -6.36 14.48
CA THR A 331 -22.30 -5.60 13.36
C THR A 331 -23.27 -4.55 13.89
N VAL A 332 -23.44 -3.46 13.14
CA VAL A 332 -24.44 -2.43 13.46
C VAL A 332 -25.60 -2.52 12.46
N GLN A 333 -26.82 -2.64 12.99
CA GLN A 333 -28.08 -2.61 12.24
C GLN A 333 -28.74 -1.23 12.39
N GLY A 334 -29.66 -0.91 11.47
CA GLY A 334 -30.44 0.33 11.53
C GLY A 334 -29.79 1.54 10.84
N GLY A 335 -28.56 1.39 10.31
CA GLY A 335 -27.98 2.35 9.38
C GLY A 335 -28.63 2.30 7.99
N GLY A 336 -28.08 3.09 7.05
CA GLY A 336 -28.64 3.26 5.72
C GLY A 336 -29.34 4.61 5.57
N SER A 337 -30.44 4.66 4.81
CA SER A 337 -31.17 5.91 4.55
C SER A 337 -32.32 6.11 5.53
N ALA A 338 -32.48 7.34 6.01
CA ALA A 338 -33.61 7.82 6.81
C ALA A 338 -34.13 9.16 6.27
N TYR A 339 -35.32 9.57 6.68
CA TYR A 339 -35.87 10.88 6.36
C TYR A 339 -35.80 11.82 7.55
N VAL A 340 -35.77 13.12 7.28
CA VAL A 340 -35.88 14.13 8.34
C VAL A 340 -37.15 13.88 9.15
N ASP A 341 -37.04 14.04 10.47
CA ASP A 341 -38.06 13.74 11.49
C ASP A 341 -38.34 12.24 11.74
N ASP A 342 -37.64 11.30 11.08
CA ASP A 342 -37.75 9.87 11.41
C ASP A 342 -37.14 9.57 12.80
N ASP A 343 -37.68 8.57 13.48
CA ASP A 343 -37.04 7.95 14.64
C ASP A 343 -36.20 6.76 14.17
N VAL A 344 -34.87 6.89 14.22
CA VAL A 344 -33.91 5.85 13.85
C VAL A 344 -33.37 5.18 15.12
N THR A 345 -33.15 3.87 15.07
CA THR A 345 -32.45 3.16 16.14
C THR A 345 -31.34 2.33 15.54
N LEU A 346 -30.09 2.71 15.84
CA LEU A 346 -28.95 1.87 15.54
C LEU A 346 -28.85 0.79 16.61
N ALA A 347 -28.66 -0.46 16.22
CA ALA A 347 -28.65 -1.60 17.12
C ALA A 347 -27.43 -2.48 16.89
N VAL A 348 -26.76 -2.86 17.98
CA VAL A 348 -25.63 -3.79 17.92
C VAL A 348 -26.17 -5.22 17.78
N ASN A 349 -25.63 -5.94 16.81
CA ASN A 349 -25.83 -7.37 16.64
C ASN A 349 -24.51 -8.09 16.89
N VAL A 350 -24.47 -8.91 17.94
CA VAL A 350 -23.33 -9.75 18.32
C VAL A 350 -23.63 -11.19 17.92
N SER A 351 -22.83 -11.75 17.02
CA SER A 351 -22.91 -13.13 16.56
C SER A 351 -21.57 -13.85 16.72
N ASP A 352 -21.51 -15.14 16.37
CA ASP A 352 -20.30 -15.97 16.40
C ASP A 352 -19.51 -15.90 17.71
N LEU A 353 -20.23 -15.75 18.82
CA LEU A 353 -19.68 -15.59 20.15
C LEU A 353 -18.98 -16.87 20.60
N ALA A 354 -17.71 -16.74 20.98
CA ALA A 354 -16.90 -17.84 21.48
C ALA A 354 -17.56 -18.46 22.72
N SER A 355 -17.38 -19.78 22.89
CA SER A 355 -17.99 -20.51 24.00
C SER A 355 -17.57 -19.92 25.35
N GLY A 356 -18.56 -19.45 26.12
CA GLY A 356 -18.34 -18.84 27.44
C GLY A 356 -18.03 -17.33 27.40
N ALA A 357 -17.99 -16.72 26.21
CA ALA A 357 -17.89 -15.28 26.08
C ALA A 357 -19.26 -14.60 26.21
N SER A 358 -19.26 -13.31 26.56
CA SER A 358 -20.46 -12.45 26.58
C SER A 358 -20.10 -10.99 26.27
N ALA A 359 -21.00 -10.27 25.61
CA ALA A 359 -20.85 -8.83 25.45
C ALA A 359 -21.10 -8.13 26.80
N ALA A 360 -20.10 -7.40 27.29
CA ALA A 360 -20.07 -6.86 28.64
C ALA A 360 -20.40 -5.36 28.69
N ALA A 361 -19.90 -4.58 27.73
CA ALA A 361 -20.13 -3.14 27.65
C ALA A 361 -20.14 -2.64 26.20
N TYR A 362 -20.76 -1.48 25.99
CA TYR A 362 -20.86 -0.82 24.70
C TYR A 362 -20.44 0.65 24.87
N GLN A 363 -19.82 1.21 23.84
CA GLN A 363 -19.59 2.64 23.71
C GLN A 363 -19.81 3.04 22.26
N TRP A 364 -20.75 3.96 22.01
CA TRP A 364 -20.99 4.50 20.67
C TRP A 364 -20.08 5.68 20.36
N TYR A 365 -19.75 5.82 19.08
CA TYR A 365 -18.91 6.85 18.51
C TYR A 365 -19.55 7.43 17.25
N ILE A 366 -19.23 8.67 16.94
CA ILE A 366 -19.53 9.29 15.64
C ILE A 366 -18.20 9.68 14.97
N TRP A 367 -18.10 9.46 13.67
CA TRP A 367 -16.98 9.93 12.86
C TRP A 367 -17.24 11.38 12.47
N ASP A 368 -16.46 12.29 13.03
CA ASP A 368 -16.69 13.72 12.91
C ASP A 368 -15.36 14.48 12.99
N VAL A 369 -15.39 15.80 12.78
CA VAL A 369 -14.23 16.66 12.78
C VAL A 369 -13.63 16.76 14.19
N VAL A 370 -12.44 16.19 14.37
CA VAL A 370 -11.67 16.24 15.63
C VAL A 370 -10.66 17.38 15.65
N GLY A 371 -10.37 18.00 14.50
CA GLY A 371 -9.43 19.10 14.39
C GLY A 371 -9.44 19.74 13.01
N GLN A 372 -8.59 20.75 12.85
CA GLN A 372 -8.30 21.33 11.54
C GLN A 372 -6.79 21.39 11.36
N GLU A 373 -6.33 20.92 10.21
CA GLU A 373 -4.92 21.00 9.83
C GLU A 373 -4.76 21.96 8.66
N CYS A 374 -3.63 22.65 8.66
CA CYS A 374 -3.29 23.52 7.55
C CYS A 374 -2.89 22.65 6.35
N GLY A 375 -3.65 22.72 5.26
CA GLY A 375 -3.25 22.10 4.00
C GLY A 375 -1.95 22.74 3.55
N LYS A 376 -0.84 22.03 3.71
CA LYS A 376 0.48 22.53 3.34
C LYS A 376 0.50 22.71 1.83
N TRP A 377 0.51 23.97 1.39
CA TRP A 377 0.95 24.33 0.05
C TRP A 377 2.35 24.92 0.21
N ILE A 378 3.34 24.31 -0.42
CA ILE A 378 4.64 24.95 -0.63
C ILE A 378 4.48 25.79 -1.91
N GLY A 379 4.39 27.11 -1.77
CA GLY A 379 4.43 27.98 -2.94
C GLY A 379 5.77 27.87 -3.67
N GLU A 380 5.83 28.31 -4.94
CA GLU A 380 7.04 28.28 -5.82
C GLU A 380 8.33 28.85 -5.19
N GLU A 381 8.24 29.60 -4.07
CA GLU A 381 9.38 30.20 -3.36
C GLU A 381 9.65 29.58 -1.97
N GLY A 382 9.05 28.44 -1.61
CA GLY A 382 9.31 27.76 -0.33
C GLY A 382 8.64 28.41 0.88
N GLU A 383 7.70 29.34 0.68
CA GLU A 383 6.91 29.94 1.74
C GLU A 383 5.74 29.00 2.12
N GLN A 384 5.76 28.44 3.34
CA GLN A 384 4.59 27.77 3.90
C GLN A 384 3.49 28.80 4.11
N THR A 385 2.51 28.82 3.20
CA THR A 385 1.32 29.66 3.33
C THR A 385 0.12 28.76 3.66
N CYS A 386 -0.64 29.16 4.68
CA CYS A 386 -1.84 28.43 5.07
C CYS A 386 -3.03 28.93 4.25
N ASP A 387 -3.08 28.52 2.99
CA ASP A 387 -4.09 28.99 2.05
C ASP A 387 -5.40 28.20 2.15
N ARG A 388 -5.38 27.02 2.81
CA ARG A 388 -6.55 26.18 3.06
C ARG A 388 -6.46 25.48 4.42
N TRP A 389 -7.54 25.56 5.19
CA TRP A 389 -7.73 24.73 6.39
C TRP A 389 -8.54 23.49 6.00
N CYS A 390 -8.05 22.32 6.38
CA CYS A 390 -8.65 21.02 6.10
C CYS A 390 -9.18 20.43 7.41
N ASP A 391 -10.39 19.88 7.38
CA ASP A 391 -10.98 19.23 8.55
C ASP A 391 -10.33 17.85 8.73
N VAL A 392 -9.85 17.57 9.94
CA VAL A 392 -9.34 16.26 10.34
C VAL A 392 -10.47 15.50 11.01
N TYR A 393 -10.81 14.33 10.48
CA TYR A 393 -11.88 13.51 11.00
C TYR A 393 -11.36 12.42 11.95
N GLY A 394 -12.17 12.05 12.92
CA GLY A 394 -11.86 10.98 13.88
C GLY A 394 -13.11 10.49 14.62
N TRP A 395 -12.95 9.37 15.33
CA TRP A 395 -14.01 8.82 16.17
C TRP A 395 -14.15 9.62 17.47
N MET A 396 -15.30 10.26 17.66
CA MET A 396 -15.67 10.95 18.90
C MET A 396 -16.66 10.12 19.69
N ALA A 397 -16.38 9.90 20.98
CA ALA A 397 -17.29 9.18 21.87
C ALA A 397 -18.59 9.98 22.05
N ILE A 398 -19.73 9.35 21.80
CA ILE A 398 -21.04 9.93 22.08
C ILE A 398 -21.28 9.81 23.60
N PRO A 399 -21.41 10.93 24.33
CA PRO A 399 -21.59 10.89 25.78
C PRO A 399 -22.81 10.06 26.17
N ASP A 400 -22.65 9.24 27.21
CA ASP A 400 -23.69 8.39 27.82
C ASP A 400 -24.31 7.32 26.91
N ALA A 401 -23.87 7.20 25.65
CA ALA A 401 -24.32 6.18 24.71
C ALA A 401 -23.61 4.84 24.97
N THR A 402 -24.02 4.14 26.04
CA THR A 402 -23.40 2.89 26.52
C THR A 402 -24.30 1.64 26.39
N GLY A 403 -25.45 1.79 25.73
CA GLY A 403 -26.38 0.69 25.48
C GLY A 403 -26.07 -0.09 24.20
N ALA A 404 -26.64 -1.28 24.07
CA ALA A 404 -26.62 -2.06 22.82
C ALA A 404 -27.44 -1.42 21.67
N THR A 405 -28.09 -0.29 21.93
CA THR A 405 -28.84 0.48 20.94
C THR A 405 -28.55 1.97 21.12
N LEU A 406 -28.46 2.71 20.01
CA LEU A 406 -28.40 4.16 19.97
C LEU A 406 -29.68 4.69 19.30
N PRO A 407 -30.65 5.21 20.08
CA PRO A 407 -31.83 5.86 19.54
C PRO A 407 -31.50 7.28 19.07
N LEU A 408 -31.82 7.60 17.83
CA LEU A 408 -31.73 8.93 17.23
C LEU A 408 -33.16 9.36 16.89
N GLY A 409 -33.74 10.23 17.71
CA GLY A 409 -35.13 10.66 17.57
C GLY A 409 -35.25 11.95 16.75
N ALA A 410 -36.26 12.01 15.89
CA ALA A 410 -36.49 13.13 14.97
C ALA A 410 -35.21 13.59 14.25
N VAL A 411 -34.59 12.66 13.50
CA VAL A 411 -33.29 12.89 12.86
C VAL A 411 -33.33 14.07 11.89
N THR A 412 -32.20 14.74 11.76
CA THR A 412 -31.97 15.87 10.86
C THR A 412 -30.85 15.54 9.87
N ILE A 413 -30.65 16.40 8.87
CA ILE A 413 -29.54 16.22 7.90
C ILE A 413 -28.19 16.15 8.63
N GLU A 414 -28.02 16.89 9.73
CA GLU A 414 -26.79 16.94 10.54
C GLU A 414 -26.50 15.60 11.24
N ASP A 415 -27.50 14.72 11.40
CA ASP A 415 -27.32 13.37 11.94
C ASP A 415 -26.82 12.37 10.86
N SER A 416 -26.58 12.83 9.63
CA SER A 416 -25.93 12.00 8.62
C SER A 416 -24.45 11.84 8.95
N GLY A 417 -23.95 10.61 8.94
CA GLY A 417 -22.55 10.35 9.26
C GLY A 417 -22.25 8.87 9.45
N LYS A 418 -20.98 8.58 9.74
CA LYS A 418 -20.54 7.23 10.08
C LYS A 418 -20.60 7.08 11.61
N TYR A 419 -21.34 6.07 12.07
CA TYR A 419 -21.48 5.74 13.48
C TYR A 419 -20.72 4.45 13.78
N GLY A 420 -20.02 4.44 14.90
CA GLY A 420 -19.20 3.32 15.36
C GLY A 420 -19.67 2.84 16.73
N VAL A 421 -19.37 1.59 17.05
CA VAL A 421 -19.57 1.05 18.39
C VAL A 421 -18.39 0.16 18.77
N GLY A 422 -17.81 0.41 19.94
CA GLY A 422 -16.89 -0.50 20.60
C GLY A 422 -17.69 -1.43 21.51
N VAL A 423 -17.44 -2.73 21.43
CA VAL A 423 -18.09 -3.74 22.27
C VAL A 423 -17.03 -4.52 23.03
N ASP A 424 -17.06 -4.41 24.35
CA ASP A 424 -16.18 -5.20 25.21
C ASP A 424 -16.71 -6.64 25.29
N ILE A 425 -15.89 -7.60 24.87
CA ILE A 425 -16.23 -9.02 24.95
C ILE A 425 -15.53 -9.63 26.16
N ASP A 426 -16.30 -9.95 27.20
CA ASP A 426 -15.81 -10.72 28.33
C ASP A 426 -15.67 -12.18 27.91
N THR A 427 -14.43 -12.67 27.86
CA THR A 427 -14.09 -14.06 27.53
C THR A 427 -13.83 -14.93 28.76
N GLY A 428 -14.02 -14.38 29.97
CA GLY A 428 -13.61 -14.99 31.24
C GLY A 428 -12.08 -15.07 31.43
N LYS A 429 -11.31 -14.42 30.55
CA LYS A 429 -9.85 -14.33 30.60
C LYS A 429 -9.44 -12.88 30.83
N ALA A 430 -8.22 -12.67 31.32
CA ALA A 430 -7.67 -11.34 31.61
C ALA A 430 -7.36 -10.47 30.37
N VAL A 431 -7.64 -10.96 29.16
CA VAL A 431 -7.43 -10.21 27.92
C VAL A 431 -8.74 -9.52 27.58
N GLU A 432 -8.79 -8.22 27.84
CA GLU A 432 -9.90 -7.32 27.53
C GLU A 432 -9.53 -6.55 26.26
N GLY A 433 -10.38 -6.61 25.25
CA GLY A 433 -10.28 -5.83 24.02
C GLY A 433 -11.68 -5.51 23.51
N ALA A 434 -11.83 -4.38 22.83
CA ALA A 434 -13.09 -3.95 22.27
C ALA A 434 -13.15 -4.35 20.79
N ILE A 435 -14.24 -4.99 20.38
CA ILE A 435 -14.52 -5.21 18.95
C ILE A 435 -15.24 -3.98 18.43
N ILE A 436 -14.69 -3.37 17.38
CA ILE A 436 -15.23 -2.16 16.76
C ILE A 436 -16.06 -2.56 15.54
N ALA A 437 -17.25 -2.00 15.43
CA ALA A 437 -18.08 -2.10 14.23
C ALA A 437 -18.62 -0.72 13.85
N SER A 438 -18.93 -0.51 12.57
CA SER A 438 -19.49 0.78 12.12
C SER A 438 -20.58 0.62 11.06
N THR A 439 -21.36 1.68 10.88
CA THR A 439 -22.38 1.82 9.84
C THR A 439 -22.47 3.29 9.41
N THR A 440 -23.07 3.55 8.25
CA THR A 440 -23.32 4.92 7.77
C THR A 440 -24.82 5.20 7.78
N LEU A 441 -25.22 6.34 8.35
CA LEU A 441 -26.57 6.87 8.31
C LEU A 441 -26.61 8.06 7.33
N VAL A 442 -27.61 8.10 6.46
CA VAL A 442 -27.84 9.20 5.51
C VAL A 442 -29.28 9.69 5.67
N VAL A 443 -29.44 10.93 6.11
CA VAL A 443 -30.74 11.56 6.33
C VAL A 443 -31.07 12.52 5.17
N THR A 444 -32.28 12.42 4.61
CA THR A 444 -32.72 13.25 3.48
C THR A 444 -34.10 13.87 3.70
N GLU A 445 -34.35 15.04 3.09
CA GLU A 445 -35.65 15.73 3.14
C GLU A 445 -36.67 15.21 2.12
N ASP A 446 -36.25 14.45 1.10
CA ASP A 446 -37.12 14.03 -0.02
C ASP A 446 -37.49 12.53 0.03
N PRO A 447 -38.74 12.18 0.41
CA PRO A 447 -39.26 10.81 0.39
C PRO A 447 -39.55 10.25 -1.02
N GLY A 448 -39.34 11.03 -2.08
CA GLY A 448 -39.77 10.74 -3.45
C GLY A 448 -38.69 10.20 -4.41
N MET A 449 -37.40 10.23 -4.05
CA MET A 449 -36.35 9.65 -4.90
C MET A 449 -35.89 8.28 -4.37
N PRO A 450 -35.97 7.21 -5.17
CA PRO A 450 -35.24 5.97 -4.88
C PRO A 450 -33.73 6.29 -4.80
N VAL A 451 -33.21 6.39 -3.58
CA VAL A 451 -31.81 6.76 -3.27
C VAL A 451 -30.81 5.71 -3.77
N GLY A 452 -31.28 4.53 -4.20
CA GLY A 452 -30.49 3.57 -4.99
C GLY A 452 -29.96 4.13 -6.33
N SER A 453 -30.41 5.32 -6.73
CA SER A 453 -29.84 6.09 -7.85
C SER A 453 -29.12 7.38 -7.43
N ALA A 454 -29.33 7.88 -6.21
CA ALA A 454 -28.73 9.12 -5.73
C ALA A 454 -27.34 8.92 -5.12
N VAL A 455 -27.01 7.78 -4.50
CA VAL A 455 -25.60 7.50 -4.12
C VAL A 455 -24.72 7.46 -5.38
N GLY A 456 -25.20 6.77 -6.43
CA GLY A 456 -24.55 6.76 -7.74
C GLY A 456 -24.51 8.13 -8.44
N LEU A 457 -25.58 8.94 -8.37
CA LEU A 457 -25.60 10.27 -9.00
C LEU A 457 -24.95 11.38 -8.17
N THR A 458 -24.80 11.25 -6.85
CA THR A 458 -24.14 12.26 -6.01
C THR A 458 -22.64 12.01 -5.93
N LEU A 459 -22.19 10.74 -6.01
CA LEU A 459 -20.79 10.39 -6.31
C LEU A 459 -20.43 10.75 -7.75
N LEU A 460 -21.32 10.52 -8.73
CA LEU A 460 -21.09 10.94 -10.12
C LEU A 460 -21.22 12.45 -10.31
N ALA A 461 -22.08 13.16 -9.56
CA ALA A 461 -22.16 14.62 -9.59
C ALA A 461 -21.04 15.28 -8.77
N GLY A 462 -20.51 14.62 -7.73
CA GLY A 462 -19.27 14.99 -7.06
C GLY A 462 -18.07 14.84 -7.98
N ALA A 463 -17.97 13.71 -8.69
CA ALA A 463 -16.95 13.47 -9.72
C ALA A 463 -17.09 14.41 -10.94
N CYS A 464 -18.32 14.78 -11.32
CA CYS A 464 -18.56 15.76 -12.39
C CYS A 464 -18.38 17.22 -11.93
N ALA A 465 -18.58 17.52 -10.65
CA ALA A 465 -18.26 18.83 -10.07
C ALA A 465 -16.74 19.02 -9.91
N LEU A 466 -15.99 17.93 -9.63
CA LEU A 466 -14.53 17.93 -9.67
C LEU A 466 -13.98 18.07 -11.09
N ALA A 467 -14.53 17.32 -12.06
CA ALA A 467 -14.19 17.49 -13.47
C ALA A 467 -14.55 18.90 -14.01
N GLY A 468 -15.60 19.53 -13.47
CA GLY A 468 -16.00 20.90 -13.77
C GLY A 468 -15.11 21.97 -13.13
N ALA A 469 -14.55 21.72 -11.95
CA ALA A 469 -13.62 22.63 -11.27
C ALA A 469 -12.21 22.55 -11.88
N ILE A 470 -11.76 21.36 -12.29
CA ILE A 470 -10.49 21.14 -13.00
C ILE A 470 -10.55 21.76 -14.42
N GLY A 471 -11.71 21.71 -15.08
CA GLY A 471 -11.91 22.34 -16.39
C GLY A 471 -11.94 23.88 -16.40
N ILE A 472 -12.17 24.53 -15.25
CA ILE A 472 -12.31 26.01 -15.18
C ILE A 472 -11.00 26.71 -14.76
N ARG A 473 -10.02 26.01 -14.18
CA ARG A 473 -8.72 26.63 -13.83
C ARG A 473 -7.65 26.60 -14.92
N ARG A 474 -7.79 25.80 -16.00
CA ARG A 474 -6.86 25.86 -17.17
C ARG A 474 -7.05 27.08 -18.09
N ARG A 475 -7.77 28.12 -17.66
CA ARG A 475 -7.74 29.45 -18.29
C ARG A 475 -7.76 30.57 -17.26
N LYS A 476 -6.69 30.71 -16.48
CA LYS A 476 -6.13 32.03 -16.16
C LYS A 476 -4.62 31.95 -16.17
#